data_AF-A0A9E3FQG8-F1
#
_entry.id   AF-A0A9E3FQG8-F1
#
_cell.length_a   1.000
_cell.length_b   1.000
_cell.length_c   1.000
_cell.angle_alpha   90.00
_cell.angle_beta   90.00
_cell.angle_gamma   90.00
#
_symmetry.space_group_name_H-M   'P 1'
#
loop_
_entity.id
_entity.type
_entity.pdbx_description
1 polymer ?
#
loop_
_entity_poly.entity_id
_entity_poly.type
_entity_poly.pdbx_seq_one_letter_code
_entity_poly.pdbx_strand_id
1 'polypeptide(L)'
;MVPRPACCAGEGDLADIETAGEYTWPKSLGLIGWDVDPQGFGAIFARAIPPFVEPHLRVAVDDVLALADVDRFVCHPGGAKVVTALERALSLPQGSLDHEREVLKL
;
A
#
# COMPACT_ATOMS: atom_id res chain seq x y z
N MET A 1 -2.31 -30.78 7.88
CA MET A 1 -2.26 -29.39 8.39
C MET A 1 -2.85 -28.53 7.30
N VAL A 2 -4.12 -28.17 7.43
CA VAL A 2 -4.84 -27.36 6.43
C VAL A 2 -4.64 -25.89 6.83
N PRO A 3 -4.22 -25.00 5.91
CA PRO A 3 -4.04 -23.59 6.25
C PRO A 3 -5.40 -23.00 6.64
N ARG A 4 -5.43 -22.24 7.74
CA ARG A 4 -6.60 -21.43 8.10
C ARG A 4 -6.81 -20.38 6.99
N PRO A 5 -8.05 -20.14 6.53
CA PRO A 5 -8.29 -19.03 5.62
C PRO A 5 -8.04 -17.71 6.36
N ALA A 6 -7.32 -16.83 5.68
CA ALA A 6 -7.03 -15.46 6.07
C ALA A 6 -8.29 -14.61 5.90
N CYS A 7 -9.07 -14.50 6.97
CA CYS A 7 -10.08 -13.49 7.26
C CYS A 7 -10.76 -13.93 8.56
N CYS A 8 -10.66 -13.13 9.63
CA CYS A 8 -11.55 -13.26 10.77
C CYS A 8 -12.93 -12.76 10.32
N ALA A 9 -13.71 -13.63 9.68
CA ALA A 9 -15.12 -13.35 9.48
C ALA A 9 -15.80 -13.38 10.86
N GLY A 10 -16.43 -12.28 11.24
CA GLY A 10 -17.36 -12.27 12.36
C GLY A 10 -18.52 -13.24 12.12
N GLU A 11 -19.47 -13.30 13.05
CA GLU A 11 -20.71 -14.08 12.84
C GLU A 11 -21.53 -13.45 11.69
N GLY A 12 -21.21 -13.86 10.46
CA GLY A 12 -21.71 -13.34 9.19
C GLY A 12 -20.56 -13.27 8.17
N ASP A 13 -20.78 -13.66 6.92
CA ASP A 13 -19.79 -13.71 5.81
C ASP A 13 -19.12 -12.36 5.43
N LEU A 14 -19.04 -11.39 6.34
CA LEU A 14 -18.52 -10.06 6.12
C LEU A 14 -17.24 -9.85 6.94
N ALA A 15 -16.32 -9.07 6.37
CA ALA A 15 -15.09 -8.68 7.05
C ALA A 15 -15.38 -7.60 8.12
N ASP A 16 -14.76 -7.75 9.29
CA ASP A 16 -14.77 -6.74 10.33
C ASP A 16 -13.54 -5.82 10.22
N ILE A 17 -13.71 -4.55 10.61
CA ILE A 17 -12.61 -3.58 10.69
C ILE A 17 -12.05 -3.61 12.11
N GLU A 18 -10.87 -4.21 12.29
CA GLU A 18 -10.23 -4.30 13.61
C GLU A 18 -9.46 -3.02 13.98
N THR A 19 -8.81 -2.38 13.01
CA THR A 19 -8.03 -1.16 13.21
C THR A 19 -8.06 -0.27 11.96
N ALA A 20 -7.87 1.02 12.16
CA ALA A 20 -7.73 2.00 11.09
C ALA A 20 -6.73 3.08 11.52
N GLY A 21 -5.95 3.56 10.57
CA GLY A 21 -5.01 4.64 10.80
C GLY A 21 -4.57 5.28 9.50
N GLU A 22 -4.09 6.51 9.61
CA GLU A 22 -3.54 7.28 8.50
C GLU A 22 -2.26 7.97 8.95
N TYR A 23 -1.35 8.17 8.00
CA TYR A 23 -0.10 8.88 8.23
C TYR A 23 0.21 9.79 7.05
N THR A 24 0.59 11.04 7.34
CA THR A 24 1.00 12.01 6.33
C THR A 24 2.45 12.42 6.53
N TRP A 25 3.23 12.44 5.45
CA TRP A 25 4.59 12.95 5.50
C TRP A 25 4.63 14.45 5.22
N PRO A 26 5.23 15.27 6.11
CA PRO A 26 5.44 16.69 5.83
C PRO A 26 6.31 16.89 4.58
N LYS A 27 6.08 17.99 3.86
CA LYS A 27 6.89 18.39 2.68
C LYS A 27 6.90 17.35 1.54
N SER A 28 5.86 16.52 1.44
CA SER A 28 5.72 15.48 0.41
C SER A 28 4.80 15.87 -0.75
N LEU A 29 4.22 17.08 -0.75
CA LEU A 29 3.26 17.54 -1.76
C LEU A 29 3.79 17.50 -3.20
N GLY A 30 5.12 17.53 -3.39
CA GLY A 30 5.75 17.40 -4.71
C GLY A 30 5.86 15.96 -5.24
N LEU A 31 5.39 14.95 -4.50
CA LEU A 31 5.47 13.55 -4.90
C LEU A 31 4.28 13.12 -5.75
N ILE A 32 3.07 13.27 -5.20
CA ILE A 32 1.81 12.88 -5.83
C ILE A 32 0.78 13.95 -5.52
N GLY A 33 0.05 14.39 -6.55
CA GLY A 33 -1.02 15.36 -6.36
C GLY A 33 -1.50 15.97 -7.67
N TRP A 34 -2.10 17.14 -7.54
CA TRP A 34 -2.61 17.92 -8.66
C TRP A 34 -2.10 19.35 -8.53
N ASP A 35 -1.50 19.86 -9.60
CA ASP A 35 -1.33 21.28 -9.82
C ASP A 35 -2.62 21.80 -10.47
N VAL A 36 -3.24 22.82 -9.87
CA VAL A 36 -4.56 23.29 -10.29
C VAL A 36 -4.41 24.69 -10.86
N ASP A 37 -4.79 24.84 -12.12
CA ASP A 37 -4.71 26.09 -12.85
C ASP A 37 -6.02 26.35 -13.61
N PRO A 38 -6.19 27.52 -14.27
CA PRO A 38 -7.39 27.79 -15.05
C PRO A 38 -7.61 26.86 -16.26
N GLN A 39 -6.62 26.06 -16.64
CA GLN A 39 -6.69 25.07 -17.72
C GLN A 39 -7.14 23.69 -17.19
N GLY A 40 -7.07 23.45 -15.88
CA GLY A 40 -7.63 22.27 -15.22
C GLY A 40 -6.70 21.67 -14.18
N PHE A 41 -6.53 20.34 -14.25
CA PHE A 41 -5.78 19.56 -13.27
C PHE A 41 -4.53 18.95 -13.92
N GLY A 42 -3.36 19.52 -13.63
CA GLY A 42 -2.05 18.98 -13.98
C GLY A 42 -1.64 17.89 -12.98
N ALA A 43 -1.55 16.64 -13.43
CA ALA A 43 -1.16 15.55 -12.55
C ALA A 43 0.33 15.63 -12.14
N ILE A 44 0.62 15.53 -10.85
CA ILE A 44 1.96 15.42 -10.29
C ILE A 44 2.23 13.94 -9.98
N PHE A 45 3.23 13.34 -10.63
CA PHE A 45 3.72 11.99 -10.35
C PHE A 45 5.24 11.95 -10.42
N ALA A 46 5.89 12.18 -9.27
CA ALA A 46 7.33 12.22 -9.20
C ALA A 46 7.97 10.84 -9.38
N ARG A 47 9.08 10.78 -10.12
CA ARG A 47 9.91 9.56 -10.21
C ARG A 47 10.48 9.12 -8.86
N ALA A 48 10.47 10.02 -7.87
CA ALA A 48 10.93 9.78 -6.51
C ALA A 48 9.95 8.97 -5.65
N ILE A 49 8.73 8.64 -6.13
CA ILE A 49 7.76 7.89 -5.33
C ILE A 49 8.29 6.52 -4.87
N PRO A 50 8.77 5.61 -5.74
CA PRO A 50 9.28 4.32 -5.27
C PRO A 50 10.44 4.43 -4.24
N PRO A 51 11.50 5.22 -4.47
CA PRO A 51 12.58 5.37 -3.49
C PRO A 51 12.15 6.16 -2.24
N PHE A 52 11.03 6.87 -2.27
CA PHE A 52 10.42 7.46 -1.07
C PHE A 52 9.66 6.42 -0.26
N VAL A 53 8.83 5.58 -0.89
CA VAL A 53 8.01 4.57 -0.20
C VAL A 53 8.87 3.55 0.55
N GLU A 54 9.91 3.03 -0.12
CA GLU A 54 10.72 1.91 0.39
C GLU A 54 11.27 2.12 1.82
N PRO A 55 11.92 3.25 2.17
CA PRO A 55 12.42 3.48 3.52
C PRO A 55 11.39 4.06 4.52
N HIS A 56 10.24 4.58 4.08
CA HIS A 56 9.33 5.34 4.95
C HIS A 56 8.07 4.59 5.35
N LEU A 57 7.54 3.71 4.50
CA LEU A 57 6.22 3.11 4.71
C LEU A 57 6.12 2.27 5.98
N ARG A 58 7.18 1.50 6.30
CA ARG A 58 7.21 0.60 7.45
C ARG A 58 6.81 1.30 8.76
N VAL A 59 7.33 2.50 8.98
CA VAL A 59 7.07 3.30 10.19
C VAL A 59 5.58 3.61 10.33
N ALA A 60 4.94 4.03 9.23
CA ALA A 60 3.52 4.36 9.26
C ALA A 60 2.63 3.13 9.48
N VAL A 61 3.03 1.96 8.96
CA VAL A 61 2.25 0.72 9.15
C VAL A 61 2.40 0.18 10.57
N ASP A 62 3.61 0.20 11.12
CA ASP A 62 3.89 -0.26 12.49
C ASP A 62 3.14 0.56 13.55
N ASP A 63 2.79 1.82 13.27
CA ASP A 63 1.97 2.68 14.15
C ASP A 63 0.49 2.25 14.21
N VAL A 64 0.01 1.50 13.22
CA VAL A 64 -1.41 1.11 13.07
C VAL A 64 -1.64 -0.36 13.41
N LEU A 65 -0.71 -1.23 13.04
CA LEU A 65 -0.82 -2.68 13.24
C LEU A 65 0.54 -3.38 13.29
N ALA A 66 0.59 -4.56 13.90
CA ALA A 66 1.75 -5.43 13.84
C ALA A 66 1.72 -6.27 12.55
N LEU A 67 2.76 -6.16 11.70
CA LEU A 67 2.83 -6.93 10.44
C LEU A 67 2.72 -8.45 10.64
N ALA A 68 3.13 -8.96 11.81
CA ALA A 68 3.08 -10.38 12.13
C ALA A 68 1.65 -10.95 12.21
N ASP A 69 0.65 -10.07 12.40
CA ASP A 69 -0.76 -10.45 12.47
C ASP A 69 -1.45 -10.38 11.09
N VAL A 70 -0.71 -10.00 10.04
CA VAL A 70 -1.24 -9.86 8.68
C VAL A 70 -0.93 -11.08 7.84
N ASP A 71 -1.97 -11.84 7.50
CA ASP A 71 -1.85 -12.96 6.57
C ASP A 71 -1.60 -12.50 5.12
N ARG A 72 -2.19 -11.37 4.72
CA ARG A 72 -2.12 -10.85 3.36
C ARG A 72 -2.22 -9.32 3.32
N PHE A 73 -1.36 -8.70 2.54
CA PHE A 73 -1.46 -7.29 2.19
C PHE A 73 -2.26 -7.12 0.91
N VAL A 74 -3.13 -6.10 0.90
CA VAL A 74 -3.78 -5.56 -0.30
C VAL A 74 -3.36 -4.11 -0.39
N CYS A 75 -2.62 -3.76 -1.43
CA CYS A 75 -2.04 -2.43 -1.58
C CYS A 75 -2.52 -1.76 -2.86
N HIS A 76 -2.60 -0.42 -2.83
CA HIS A 76 -2.93 0.33 -4.04
C HIS A 76 -1.80 0.21 -5.09
N PRO A 77 -2.08 -0.34 -6.29
CA PRO A 77 -1.04 -0.58 -7.28
C PRO A 77 -0.80 0.67 -8.14
N GLY A 78 -0.03 1.63 -7.64
CA GLY A 78 0.33 2.85 -8.40
C GLY A 78 1.25 2.63 -9.61
N GLY A 79 1.71 1.39 -9.83
CA GLY A 79 2.58 0.98 -10.94
C GLY A 79 3.59 -0.10 -10.54
N ALA A 80 4.20 -0.79 -11.51
CA ALA A 80 5.10 -1.93 -11.29
C ALA A 80 6.23 -1.65 -10.26
N LYS A 81 6.83 -0.46 -10.35
CA LYS A 81 7.91 -0.03 -9.45
C LYS A 81 7.42 0.28 -8.04
N VAL A 82 6.18 0.75 -7.90
CA VAL A 82 5.55 1.01 -6.61
C VAL A 82 5.27 -0.31 -5.91
N VAL A 83 4.67 -1.28 -6.60
CA VAL A 83 4.43 -2.63 -6.06
C VAL A 83 5.73 -3.27 -5.54
N THR A 84 6.81 -3.17 -6.33
CA THR A 84 8.12 -3.67 -5.90
C THR A 84 8.67 -2.93 -4.66
N ALA A 85 8.46 -1.61 -4.57
CA ALA A 85 8.86 -0.84 -3.39
C ALA A 85 8.04 -1.18 -2.15
N LEU A 86 6.75 -1.47 -2.30
CA LEU A 86 5.86 -1.93 -1.22
C LEU A 86 6.31 -3.29 -0.67
N GLU A 87 6.58 -4.27 -1.54
CA GLU A 87 7.12 -5.58 -1.14
C GLU A 87 8.39 -5.41 -0.30
N ARG A 88 9.32 -4.53 -0.74
CA ARG A 88 10.56 -4.26 -0.01
C ARG A 88 10.32 -3.56 1.33
N ALA A 89 9.49 -2.51 1.35
CA ALA A 89 9.21 -1.74 2.55
C ALA A 89 8.60 -2.59 3.66
N LEU A 90 7.72 -3.52 3.28
CA LEU A 90 7.02 -4.43 4.18
C LEU A 90 7.75 -5.77 4.37
N SER A 91 8.96 -5.91 3.80
CA SER A 91 9.75 -7.15 3.85
C SER A 91 9.00 -8.39 3.36
N LEU A 92 8.14 -8.22 2.37
CA LEU A 92 7.37 -9.30 1.76
C LEU A 92 8.21 -10.05 0.74
N PRO A 93 7.95 -11.36 0.54
CA PRO A 93 8.51 -12.10 -0.57
C PRO A 93 8.20 -11.42 -1.92
N GLN A 94 9.18 -11.38 -2.81
CA GLN A 94 8.98 -10.80 -4.15
C GLN A 94 7.87 -11.56 -4.89
N GLY A 95 6.89 -10.83 -5.43
CA GLY A 95 5.75 -11.39 -6.15
C GLY A 95 4.56 -11.78 -5.27
N SER A 96 4.60 -11.53 -3.95
CA SER A 96 3.45 -11.78 -3.07
C SER A 96 2.28 -10.83 -3.30
N LEU A 97 2.53 -9.67 -3.90
CA LEU A 97 1.51 -8.73 -4.38
C LEU A 97 1.10 -9.11 -5.82
N ASP A 98 0.67 -10.35 -6.01
CA ASP A 98 0.28 -10.93 -7.30
C ASP A 98 -1.03 -10.33 -7.84
N HIS A 99 -2.04 -10.12 -7.00
CA HIS A 99 -3.28 -9.45 -7.39
C HIS A 99 -3.04 -8.01 -7.88
N GLU A 100 -2.14 -7.26 -7.22
CA GLU A 100 -1.74 -5.93 -7.64
C GLU A 100 -1.09 -5.93 -9.02
N ARG A 101 -0.27 -6.94 -9.30
CA ARG A 101 0.39 -7.13 -10.61
C ARG A 101 -0.61 -7.51 -11.69
N GLU A 102 -1.57 -8.37 -11.37
CA GLU A 102 -2.66 -8.76 -12.26
C GLU A 102 -3.53 -7.55 -12.66
N VAL A 103 -3.89 -6.69 -11.69
CA VAL A 103 -4.64 -5.45 -11.95
C VAL A 103 -3.88 -4.54 -12.92
N LEU A 104 -2.56 -4.47 -12.79
CA LEU A 104 -1.69 -3.69 -13.69
C LEU A 104 -1.40 -4.39 -15.03
N LYS A 105 -1.82 -5.65 -15.20
CA LYS A 105 -1.53 -6.50 -16.37
C LYS A 105 -0.03 -6.69 -16.60
N LEU A 106 0.71 -6.95 -15.53
CA LEU A 106 2.16 -7.18 -15.51
C LEU A 106 2.53 -8.66 -15.49
#